data_AF-A0A5B6WXC9-F1
#
_entry.id   AF-A0A5B6WXC9-F1
#
_cell.length_a   1.000
_cell.length_b   1.000
_cell.length_c   1.000
_cell.angle_alpha   90.00
_cell.angle_beta   90.00
_cell.angle_gamma   90.00
#
_symmetry.space_group_name_H-M   'P 1'
#
loop_
_entity.id
_entity.type
_entity.pdbx_description
1 polymer ?
#
loop_
_entity_poly.entity_id
_entity_poly.type
_entity_poly.pdbx_seq_one_letter_code
_entity_poly.pdbx_strand_id
1 'polypeptide(L)'
;MMARMGFDELWIRLIMNYISTVSYSVVLNGVPMKVFSPERGLRQGDPLSHFLFLICSEVLFTLLRLASEEGVLRGVKAIRRSPQITHLLSADDCVLFGEATEKGIATFEKVLKEYEICSGQCVNYGNLTVFFSSNTIDTAGVKRSNNLETYLGLPNMVGKRRRLAFQHLKDHIKMKIDN
;
A
#
# COMPACT_ATOMS: atom_id res chain seq x y z
N MET A 1 -16.98 4.78 7.55
CA MET A 1 -15.55 5.06 7.83
C MET A 1 -15.33 6.51 8.27
N MET A 2 -15.49 7.51 7.39
CA MET A 2 -15.22 8.92 7.69
C MET A 2 -15.95 9.45 8.94
N ALA A 3 -17.21 9.05 9.15
CA ALA A 3 -17.94 9.39 10.39
C ALA A 3 -17.24 8.90 11.67
N ARG A 4 -16.66 7.69 11.64
CA ARG A 4 -15.90 7.14 12.80
C ARG A 4 -14.56 7.81 13.01
N MET A 5 -14.01 8.45 11.97
CA MET A 5 -12.80 9.26 12.05
C MET A 5 -13.07 10.68 12.54
N GLY A 6 -14.35 11.03 12.81
CA GLY A 6 -14.73 12.35 13.34
C GLY A 6 -14.87 13.44 12.28
N PHE A 7 -14.98 13.08 10.99
CA PHE A 7 -15.29 14.06 9.96
C PHE A 7 -16.72 14.61 10.13
N ASP A 8 -16.87 15.89 9.83
CA ASP A 8 -18.15 16.59 9.89
C ASP A 8 -19.18 16.01 8.91
N GLU A 9 -20.45 15.95 9.32
CA GLU A 9 -21.52 15.33 8.54
C GLU A 9 -21.77 16.04 7.20
N LEU A 10 -21.68 17.37 7.16
CA LEU A 10 -21.81 18.14 5.93
C LEU A 10 -20.68 17.78 4.96
N TRP A 11 -19.46 17.67 5.47
CA TRP A 11 -18.30 17.29 4.67
C TRP A 11 -18.44 15.89 4.10
N ILE A 12 -18.85 14.92 4.92
CA ILE A 12 -19.11 13.54 4.48
C ILE A 12 -20.16 13.54 3.36
N ARG A 13 -21.25 14.28 3.53
CA ARG A 13 -22.31 14.37 2.51
C ARG A 13 -21.80 14.95 1.20
N LEU A 14 -20.96 15.99 1.24
CA LEU A 14 -20.36 16.58 0.04
C LEU A 14 -19.47 15.57 -0.70
N ILE A 15 -18.64 14.82 0.03
CA ILE A 15 -17.82 13.76 -0.56
C ILE A 15 -18.68 12.65 -1.15
N MET A 16 -19.71 12.20 -0.46
CA MET A 16 -20.60 11.14 -0.96
C MET A 16 -21.35 11.59 -2.22
N ASN A 17 -21.79 12.85 -2.30
CA ASN A 17 -22.38 13.41 -3.52
C ASN A 17 -21.37 13.44 -4.66
N TYR A 18 -20.14 13.88 -4.39
CA TYR A 18 -19.07 13.91 -5.38
C TYR A 18 -18.78 12.50 -5.95
N ILE A 19 -18.70 11.47 -5.11
CA ILE A 19 -18.41 10.09 -5.56
C ILE A 19 -19.60 9.46 -6.29
N SER A 20 -20.84 9.67 -5.82
CA SER A 20 -22.03 8.97 -6.32
C SER A 20 -22.62 9.52 -7.61
N THR A 21 -22.32 10.78 -7.96
CA THR A 21 -22.88 11.45 -9.15
C THR A 21 -22.04 11.26 -10.42
N VAL A 22 -20.89 10.60 -10.33
CA VAL A 22 -20.01 10.39 -11.48
C VAL A 22 -20.66 9.44 -12.48
N SER A 23 -20.47 9.72 -13.78
CA SER A 23 -20.85 8.83 -14.88
C SER A 23 -19.71 8.73 -15.89
N TYR A 24 -19.58 7.57 -16.52
CA TYR A 24 -18.52 7.28 -17.50
C TYR A 24 -19.10 6.87 -18.85
N SER A 25 -18.33 7.08 -19.91
CA SER A 25 -18.53 6.50 -21.23
C SER A 25 -17.18 6.03 -21.76
N VAL A 26 -17.14 4.84 -22.35
CA VAL A 26 -15.94 4.32 -23.02
C VAL A 26 -15.92 4.87 -24.44
N VAL A 27 -14.80 5.47 -24.85
CA VAL A 27 -14.61 5.88 -26.24
C VAL A 27 -13.96 4.73 -27.00
N LEU A 28 -14.69 4.16 -27.98
CA LEU A 28 -14.18 3.11 -28.85
C LEU A 28 -14.02 3.67 -30.26
N ASN A 29 -12.81 3.64 -30.81
CA ASN A 29 -12.49 4.20 -32.14
C ASN A 29 -12.94 5.66 -32.32
N GLY A 30 -12.83 6.48 -31.27
CA GLY A 30 -13.24 7.89 -31.28
C GLY A 30 -14.74 8.11 -31.07
N VAL A 31 -15.55 7.05 -30.94
CA VAL A 31 -17.00 7.15 -30.71
C VAL A 31 -17.32 6.85 -29.25
N PRO A 32 -18.00 7.75 -28.52
CA PRO A 32 -18.42 7.49 -27.15
C PRO A 32 -19.54 6.44 -27.12
N MET A 33 -19.35 5.42 -26.30
CA MET A 33 -20.33 4.37 -26.05
C MET A 33 -21.40 4.84 -25.04
N LYS A 34 -22.35 3.96 -24.72
CA LYS A 34 -23.40 4.23 -23.75
C LYS A 34 -22.83 4.68 -22.40
N VAL A 35 -23.43 5.72 -21.83
CA VAL A 35 -23.10 6.20 -20.48
C VAL A 35 -23.54 5.17 -19.43
N PHE A 36 -22.68 4.93 -18.46
CA PHE A 36 -22.96 4.09 -17.29
C PHE A 36 -22.48 4.77 -16.02
N SER A 37 -23.07 4.41 -14.88
CA SER A 37 -22.65 4.88 -13.56
C SER A 37 -21.79 3.81 -12.90
N PRO A 38 -20.64 4.16 -12.32
CA PRO A 38 -19.80 3.21 -11.59
C PRO A 38 -20.45 2.82 -10.26
N GLU A 39 -20.33 1.55 -9.88
CA GLU A 39 -20.70 1.10 -8.52
C GLU A 39 -19.54 1.25 -7.52
N ARG A 40 -18.30 1.25 -8.02
CA ARG A 40 -17.06 1.30 -7.24
C ARG A 40 -15.99 2.10 -7.96
N GLY A 41 -14.98 2.52 -7.20
CA GLY A 41 -13.82 3.23 -7.71
C GLY A 41 -13.99 4.75 -7.66
N LEU A 42 -12.84 5.43 -7.68
CA LEU A 42 -12.74 6.88 -7.72
C LEU A 42 -12.32 7.32 -9.11
N ARG A 43 -12.60 8.58 -9.47
CA ARG A 43 -12.26 9.12 -10.77
C ARG A 43 -10.74 9.25 -10.92
N GLN A 44 -10.16 8.51 -11.86
CA GLN A 44 -8.72 8.60 -12.14
C GLN A 44 -8.38 9.98 -12.73
N GLY A 45 -7.26 10.55 -12.27
CA GLY A 45 -6.80 11.88 -12.69
C GLY A 45 -7.53 13.04 -12.00
N ASP A 46 -8.49 12.76 -11.11
CA ASP A 46 -9.10 13.79 -10.29
C ASP A 46 -8.26 14.04 -9.02
N PRO A 47 -7.87 15.30 -8.74
CA PRO A 47 -7.11 15.64 -7.54
C PRO A 47 -7.77 15.17 -6.24
N LEU A 48 -9.10 15.17 -6.15
CA LEU A 48 -9.80 14.79 -4.92
C LEU A 48 -9.75 13.28 -4.66
N SER A 49 -9.78 12.47 -5.72
CA SER A 49 -9.69 11.01 -5.64
C SER A 49 -8.42 10.55 -4.91
N HIS A 50 -7.31 11.25 -5.10
CA HIS A 50 -6.05 10.94 -4.43
C HIS A 50 -6.16 11.10 -2.90
N PHE A 51 -6.76 12.19 -2.43
CA PHE A 51 -6.95 12.41 -0.99
C PHE A 51 -7.94 11.42 -0.38
N LEU A 52 -9.01 11.09 -1.10
CA LEU A 52 -9.97 10.08 -0.65
C LEU A 52 -9.32 8.69 -0.53
N PHE A 53 -8.42 8.36 -1.45
CA PHE A 53 -7.62 7.15 -1.35
C PHE A 53 -6.74 7.14 -0.09
N LEU A 54 -6.06 8.25 0.21
CA LEU A 54 -5.24 8.38 1.43
C LEU A 54 -6.09 8.27 2.70
N ILE A 55 -7.31 8.81 2.71
CA ILE A 55 -8.22 8.65 3.83
C ILE A 55 -8.52 7.15 4.03
N CYS A 56 -8.81 6.40 2.97
CA CYS A 56 -9.01 4.96 3.03
C CYS A 56 -7.79 4.21 3.62
N SER A 57 -6.57 4.57 3.20
CA SER A 57 -5.35 3.90 3.67
C SER A 57 -5.03 4.17 5.16
N GLU A 58 -5.55 5.25 5.74
CA GLU A 58 -5.45 5.55 7.18
C GLU A 58 -6.08 4.45 8.06
N VAL A 59 -7.03 3.66 7.53
CA VAL A 59 -7.54 2.46 8.24
C VAL A 59 -6.43 1.45 8.45
N LEU A 60 -5.67 1.14 7.40
CA LEU A 60 -4.57 0.18 7.47
C LEU A 60 -3.50 0.69 8.45
N PHE A 61 -3.14 1.97 8.34
CA PHE A 61 -2.22 2.64 9.27
C PHE A 61 -2.68 2.46 10.72
N THR A 62 -3.95 2.75 11.00
CA THR A 62 -4.53 2.66 12.34
C THR A 62 -4.55 1.23 12.87
N LEU A 63 -4.96 0.25 12.05
CA LEU A 63 -4.98 -1.16 12.44
C LEU A 63 -3.57 -1.68 12.79
N LEU A 64 -2.56 -1.33 11.99
CA LEU A 64 -1.17 -1.70 12.24
C LEU A 64 -0.59 -1.03 13.48
N ARG A 65 -0.97 0.23 13.74
CA ARG A 65 -0.58 0.95 14.96
C ARG A 65 -1.17 0.30 16.20
N LEU A 66 -2.48 0.01 16.19
CA LEU A 66 -3.16 -0.66 17.30
C LEU A 66 -2.56 -2.04 17.58
N ALA A 67 -2.34 -2.85 16.54
CA ALA A 67 -1.67 -4.15 16.67
C ALA A 67 -0.26 -4.03 17.29
N SER A 68 0.44 -2.93 17.00
CA SER A 68 1.75 -2.65 17.60
C SER A 68 1.67 -2.22 19.06
N GLU A 69 0.70 -1.39 19.41
CA GLU A 69 0.47 -0.88 20.77
C GLU A 69 0.01 -2.00 21.72
N GLU A 70 -0.81 -2.93 21.23
CA GLU A 70 -1.23 -4.14 21.93
C GLU A 70 -0.10 -5.19 22.08
N GLY A 71 1.04 -4.99 21.41
CA GLY A 71 2.18 -5.90 21.44
C GLY A 71 1.97 -7.21 20.66
N VAL A 72 0.90 -7.31 19.86
CA VAL A 72 0.63 -8.47 18.99
C VAL A 72 1.41 -8.40 17.67
N LEU A 73 1.84 -7.20 17.27
CA LEU A 73 2.72 -6.94 16.15
C LEU A 73 4.00 -6.25 16.61
N ARG A 74 5.15 -6.80 16.26
CA ARG A 74 6.45 -6.18 16.58
C ARG A 74 7.19 -5.82 15.29
N GLY A 75 7.32 -4.52 15.06
CA GLY A 75 8.03 -3.95 13.92
C GLY A 75 9.54 -3.85 14.13
N VAL A 76 10.18 -3.07 13.28
CA VAL A 76 11.64 -2.89 13.25
C VAL A 76 12.03 -1.59 13.94
N LYS A 77 13.19 -1.58 14.61
CA LYS A 77 13.82 -0.39 15.19
C LYS A 77 15.18 -0.17 14.56
N ALA A 78 15.45 1.05 14.12
CA ALA A 78 16.76 1.41 13.56
C ALA A 78 17.87 1.34 14.62
N ILE A 79 17.57 1.77 15.85
CA ILE A 79 18.44 1.66 17.03
C ILE A 79 17.61 1.29 18.26
N ARG A 80 18.23 0.78 19.33
CA ARG A 80 17.50 0.28 20.53
C ARG A 80 16.47 1.26 21.11
N ARG A 81 16.74 2.57 21.04
CA ARG A 81 15.89 3.63 21.59
C ARG A 81 15.07 4.39 20.52
N SER A 82 15.05 3.95 19.26
CA SER A 82 14.22 4.60 18.24
C SER A 82 12.76 4.17 18.36
N PRO A 83 11.84 4.96 17.78
CA PRO A 83 10.48 4.51 17.49
C PRO A 83 10.50 3.19 16.72
N GLN A 84 9.48 2.39 16.96
CA GLN A 84 9.22 1.17 16.20
C GLN A 84 8.49 1.53 14.91
N ILE A 85 8.94 0.95 13.79
CA ILE A 85 8.34 1.12 12.48
C ILE A 85 7.71 -0.22 12.10
N THR A 86 6.39 -0.24 11.91
CA THR A 86 5.66 -1.43 11.44
C THR A 86 5.29 -1.36 9.97
N HIS A 87 5.30 -0.18 9.36
CA HIS A 87 4.93 -0.02 7.96
C HIS A 87 5.44 1.28 7.35
N LEU A 88 5.49 1.29 6.02
CA LEU A 88 5.62 2.46 5.16
C LEU A 88 4.49 2.39 4.13
N LEU A 89 3.74 3.47 3.98
CA LEU A 89 2.63 3.58 3.04
C LEU A 89 2.95 4.66 2.01
N SER A 90 2.71 4.34 0.74
CA SER A 90 2.55 5.28 -0.35
C SER A 90 1.14 5.16 -0.91
N ALA A 91 0.82 5.90 -1.97
CA ALA A 91 -0.45 5.78 -2.66
C ALA A 91 -0.70 4.33 -3.12
N ASP A 92 0.17 3.75 -3.91
CA ASP A 92 -0.15 2.45 -4.53
C ASP A 92 0.53 1.26 -3.84
N ASP A 93 1.53 1.51 -3.01
CA ASP A 93 2.39 0.48 -2.43
C ASP A 93 2.50 0.60 -0.91
N CYS A 94 2.64 -0.54 -0.24
CA CYS A 94 2.98 -0.60 1.18
C CYS A 94 4.14 -1.58 1.43
N VAL A 95 4.97 -1.24 2.42
CA VAL A 95 5.97 -2.15 2.98
C VAL A 95 5.62 -2.38 4.43
N LEU A 96 5.45 -3.64 4.82
CA LEU A 96 5.12 -4.04 6.18
C LEU A 96 6.35 -4.66 6.86
N PHE A 97 6.58 -4.29 8.12
CA PHE A 97 7.69 -4.75 8.94
C PHE A 97 7.17 -5.50 10.17
N GLY A 98 7.61 -6.74 10.33
CA GLY A 98 7.23 -7.58 11.45
C GLY A 98 8.27 -8.64 11.77
N GLU A 99 8.11 -9.30 12.91
CA GLU A 99 8.89 -10.48 13.26
C GLU A 99 8.52 -11.65 12.34
N ALA A 100 9.54 -12.33 11.81
CA ALA A 100 9.40 -13.51 10.95
C ALA A 100 9.00 -14.75 11.77
N THR A 101 7.80 -14.72 12.31
CA THR A 101 7.17 -15.79 13.09
C THR A 101 5.80 -16.11 12.51
N GLU A 102 5.31 -17.34 12.69
CA GLU A 102 3.95 -17.71 12.27
C GLU A 102 2.90 -16.78 12.89
N LYS A 103 3.08 -16.40 14.16
CA LYS A 103 2.22 -15.43 14.84
C LYS A 103 2.25 -14.07 14.15
N GLY A 104 3.42 -13.56 13.77
CA GLY A 104 3.55 -12.29 13.06
C GLY A 104 2.85 -12.30 11.70
N ILE A 105 3.00 -13.38 10.94
CA ILE A 105 2.32 -13.58 9.66
C ILE A 105 0.79 -13.61 9.84
N ALA A 106 0.30 -14.43 10.78
CA ALA A 106 -1.12 -14.52 11.09
C ALA A 106 -1.71 -13.17 11.54
N THR A 107 -0.95 -12.36 12.29
CA THR A 107 -1.36 -11.00 12.65
C THR A 107 -1.49 -10.10 11.42
N PHE A 108 -0.56 -10.15 10.47
CA PHE A 108 -0.68 -9.39 9.22
C PHE A 108 -1.89 -9.81 8.39
N GLU A 109 -2.12 -11.11 8.22
CA GLU A 109 -3.28 -11.62 7.49
C GLU A 109 -4.59 -11.14 8.13
N LYS A 110 -4.68 -11.16 9.47
CA LYS A 110 -5.84 -10.63 10.19
C LYS A 110 -6.05 -9.14 9.95
N VAL A 111 -4.97 -8.34 10.05
CA VAL A 111 -5.03 -6.89 9.84
C VAL A 111 -5.44 -6.55 8.40
N LEU A 112 -4.86 -7.24 7.41
CA LEU A 112 -5.19 -7.03 6.00
C LEU A 112 -6.64 -7.40 5.71
N LYS A 113 -7.13 -8.50 6.26
CA LYS A 113 -8.54 -8.89 6.11
C LYS A 113 -9.50 -7.88 6.74
N GLU A 114 -9.18 -7.39 7.94
CA GLU A 114 -9.98 -6.36 8.61
C GLU A 114 -9.98 -5.04 7.81
N TYR A 115 -8.83 -4.71 7.22
CA TYR A 115 -8.71 -3.56 6.33
C TYR A 115 -9.61 -3.68 5.09
N GLU A 116 -9.64 -4.85 4.43
CA GLU A 116 -10.50 -5.08 3.26
C GLU A 116 -11.98 -4.89 3.61
N ILE A 117 -12.41 -5.42 4.77
CA ILE A 117 -13.78 -5.29 5.27
C ILE A 117 -14.12 -3.82 5.58
N CYS A 118 -13.22 -3.11 6.26
CA CYS A 118 -13.48 -1.74 6.72
C CYS A 118 -13.42 -0.70 5.60
N SER A 119 -12.49 -0.87 4.64
CA SER A 119 -12.25 0.08 3.55
C SER A 119 -13.02 -0.25 2.28
N GLY A 120 -13.41 -1.52 2.08
CA GLY A 120 -13.95 -2.02 0.81
C GLY A 120 -12.91 -2.17 -0.30
N GLN A 121 -11.63 -1.93 -0.03
CA GLN A 121 -10.53 -2.23 -0.95
C GLN A 121 -10.14 -3.70 -0.87
N CYS A 122 -9.50 -4.22 -1.92
CA CYS A 122 -8.97 -5.58 -1.96
C CYS A 122 -7.45 -5.55 -1.99
N VAL A 123 -6.82 -6.40 -1.18
CA VAL A 123 -5.37 -6.61 -1.18
C VAL A 123 -5.02 -7.49 -2.37
N ASN A 124 -4.05 -7.05 -3.17
CA ASN A 124 -3.52 -7.86 -4.26
C ASN A 124 -2.45 -8.84 -3.74
N TYR A 125 -2.88 -10.01 -3.26
CA TYR A 125 -1.96 -11.06 -2.80
C TYR A 125 -1.04 -11.59 -3.90
N GLY A 126 -1.37 -11.41 -5.19
CA GLY A 126 -0.50 -11.80 -6.31
C GLY A 126 0.76 -10.96 -6.42
N ASN A 127 0.73 -9.72 -5.91
CA ASN A 127 1.88 -8.81 -5.85
C ASN A 127 2.54 -8.78 -4.47
N LEU A 128 2.10 -9.63 -3.53
CA LEU A 128 2.67 -9.66 -2.19
C LEU A 128 4.00 -10.42 -2.21
N THR A 129 5.07 -9.69 -1.90
CA THR A 129 6.40 -10.26 -1.76
C THR A 129 6.86 -10.18 -0.31
N VAL A 130 7.42 -11.29 0.20
CA VAL A 130 7.94 -11.35 1.56
C VAL A 130 9.45 -11.53 1.54
N PHE A 131 10.13 -10.70 2.33
CA PHE A 131 11.57 -10.76 2.53
C PHE A 131 11.88 -11.17 3.96
N PHE A 132 12.79 -12.13 4.09
CA PHE A 132 13.27 -12.60 5.39
C PHE A 132 14.71 -12.17 5.62
N SER A 133 15.06 -11.93 6.88
CA SER A 133 16.46 -11.73 7.25
C SER A 133 17.27 -13.00 6.98
N SER A 134 18.59 -12.86 6.77
CA SER A 134 19.50 -14.01 6.59
C SER A 134 19.49 -14.99 7.76
N ASN A 135 19.03 -14.55 8.93
CA ASN A 135 19.00 -15.34 10.16
C ASN A 135 17.66 -16.05 10.37
N THR A 136 16.78 -16.05 9.37
CA THR A 136 15.45 -16.67 9.47
C THR A 136 15.54 -18.14 9.04
N ILE A 137 15.21 -19.04 9.96
CA ILE A 137 15.09 -20.48 9.69
C ILE A 137 13.87 -20.68 8.77
N ASP A 138 13.97 -21.57 7.79
CA ASP A 138 13.02 -21.72 6.68
C ASP A 138 11.69 -22.36 7.12
N THR A 139 10.91 -21.65 7.93
CA THR A 139 9.67 -22.17 8.52
C THR A 139 8.42 -21.66 7.82
N ALA A 140 8.49 -20.60 7.02
CA ALA A 140 7.29 -19.89 6.58
C ALA A 140 6.64 -20.42 5.29
N GLY A 141 7.26 -21.34 4.54
CA GLY A 141 6.70 -21.82 3.25
C GLY A 141 6.49 -20.74 2.18
N VAL A 142 6.81 -19.47 2.48
CA VAL A 142 6.72 -18.34 1.56
C VAL A 142 7.98 -18.28 0.72
N LYS A 143 7.80 -18.19 -0.60
CA LYS A 143 8.88 -18.13 -1.59
C LYS A 143 9.82 -16.98 -1.26
N ARG A 144 11.05 -17.29 -0.84
CA ARG A 144 12.12 -16.29 -0.65
C ARG A 144 12.35 -15.59 -1.99
N SER A 145 11.93 -14.34 -2.11
CA SER A 145 12.29 -13.55 -3.28
C SER A 145 13.68 -12.96 -3.07
N ASN A 146 14.63 -13.38 -3.89
CA ASN A 146 15.96 -12.75 -3.97
C ASN A 146 15.98 -11.55 -4.92
N ASN A 147 14.82 -11.18 -5.48
CA ASN A 147 14.73 -10.11 -6.44
C ASN A 147 14.78 -8.76 -5.72
N LEU A 148 15.57 -7.84 -6.27
CA LEU A 148 15.53 -6.43 -5.91
C LEU A 148 14.22 -5.84 -6.46
N GLU A 149 13.09 -6.21 -5.87
CA GLU A 149 11.89 -5.40 -6.05
C GLU A 149 12.14 -4.01 -5.51
N THR A 150 11.56 -3.02 -6.17
CA THR A 150 11.74 -1.63 -5.80
C THR A 150 10.51 -1.15 -5.02
N TYR A 151 10.74 -0.35 -4.01
CA TYR A 151 9.72 0.46 -3.36
C TYR A 151 10.02 1.91 -3.68
N LEU A 152 9.08 2.60 -4.32
CA LEU A 152 9.26 3.98 -4.81
C LEU A 152 10.47 4.13 -5.76
N GLY A 153 10.73 3.12 -6.58
CA GLY A 153 11.87 3.11 -7.51
C GLY A 153 13.23 2.88 -6.85
N LEU A 154 13.26 2.63 -5.54
CA LEU A 154 14.48 2.29 -4.80
C LEU A 154 14.52 0.78 -4.48
N PRO A 155 15.67 0.12 -4.61
CA PRO A 155 15.77 -1.30 -4.31
C PRO A 155 15.48 -1.62 -2.84
N ASN A 156 14.60 -2.59 -2.59
CA ASN A 156 14.21 -3.04 -1.25
C ASN A 156 15.38 -3.67 -0.46
N MET A 157 16.35 -4.26 -1.15
CA MET A 157 17.56 -4.82 -0.54
C MET A 157 18.81 -4.35 -1.29
N VAL A 158 19.68 -3.64 -0.58
CA VAL A 158 21.00 -3.25 -1.09
C VAL A 158 22.05 -4.18 -0.49
N GLY A 159 22.46 -5.19 -1.27
CA GLY A 159 23.54 -6.09 -0.89
C GLY A 159 24.93 -5.43 -0.93
N LYS A 160 25.99 -6.25 -0.86
CA LYS A 160 27.39 -5.76 -0.92
C LYS A 160 27.71 -4.95 -2.18
N ARG A 161 26.99 -5.18 -3.29
CA ARG A 161 27.20 -4.52 -4.58
C ARG A 161 26.29 -3.29 -4.75
N ARG A 162 26.54 -2.25 -3.95
CA ARG A 162 25.73 -1.01 -3.94
C ARG A 162 25.58 -0.37 -5.32
N ARG A 163 26.65 -0.32 -6.13
CA ARG A 163 26.61 0.32 -7.46
C ARG A 163 25.61 -0.36 -8.42
N LEU A 164 25.53 -1.69 -8.41
CA LEU A 164 24.62 -2.44 -9.28
C LEU A 164 23.16 -2.26 -8.87
N ALA A 165 22.89 -2.19 -7.56
CA ALA A 165 21.53 -2.00 -7.05
C ALA A 165 20.86 -0.71 -7.53
N PHE A 166 21.65 0.34 -7.83
CA PHE A 166 21.17 1.62 -8.35
C PHE A 166 21.43 1.83 -9.85
N GLN A 167 21.88 0.81 -10.57
CA GLN A 167 22.21 0.94 -12.00
C GLN A 167 20.98 1.28 -12.83
N HIS A 168 19.84 0.64 -12.55
CA HIS A 168 18.56 0.94 -13.19
C HIS A 168 18.15 2.41 -13.10
N LEU A 169 18.41 3.07 -11.96
CA LEU A 169 18.10 4.49 -11.79
C LEU A 169 18.98 5.36 -12.71
N LYS A 170 20.27 5.02 -12.86
CA LYS A 170 21.17 5.71 -13.79
C LYS A 170 20.74 5.51 -15.24
N ASP A 171 20.38 4.29 -15.61
CA ASP A 171 19.96 3.98 -16.97
C ASP A 171 18.67 4.73 -17.34
N HIS A 172 17.73 4.84 -16.40
CA HIS A 172 16.49 5.58 -16.58
C HIS A 172 16.70 7.10 -16.70
N ILE A 173 17.62 7.68 -15.92
CA ILE A 173 18.01 9.09 -16.06
C ILE A 173 18.65 9.32 -17.42
N LYS A 174 19.54 8.42 -17.85
CA LYS A 174 20.23 8.51 -19.14
C LYS A 174 19.23 8.47 -20.31
N MET A 175 18.26 7.55 -20.29
CA MET A 175 17.18 7.51 -21.29
C MET A 175 16.36 8.80 -21.39
N LYS A 176 16.21 9.55 -20.30
CA LYS A 176 15.49 10.83 -20.30
C LYS A 176 16.34 12.01 -20.79
N ILE A 177 17.66 11.89 -20.76
CA ILE A 177 18.59 12.92 -21.27
C ILE A 177 18.83 12.72 -22.78
N ASP A 178 18.83 11.46 -23.23
CA ASP A 178 19.07 11.09 -24.63
C ASP A 178 17.81 11.20 -25.52
N ASN A 179 16.64 11.51 -24.94
CA ASN A 179 15.37 11.83 -25.65
C ASN A 179 15.01 13.31 -25.48
#